data_AF-A0A220W9P2-F1
#
_entry.id   AF-A0A220W9P2-F1
#
_cell.length_a   1.000
_cell.length_b   1.000
_cell.length_c   1.000
_cell.angle_alpha   90.00
_cell.angle_beta   90.00
_cell.angle_gamma   90.00
#
_symmetry.space_group_name_H-M   'P 1'
#
loop_
_entity.id
_entity.type
_entity.pdbx_description
1 polymer ?
#
loop_
_entity_poly.entity_id
_entity_poly.type
_entity_poly.pdbx_seq_one_letter_code
_entity_poly.pdbx_strand_id
1 'polypeptide(L)'
;METPLFADGLEAQYTGASVVKRENSGGGFFTTISVAAGISRVSSPRILGQKTSADIEGLQYGMGFVLFMKDGYLNLLEGYAIAGNTTALDLTSVKFTLIHSADG
;
A
#
# COMPACT_ATOMS: atom_id res chain seq x y z
N MET A 1 11.29 -15.70 -0.72
CA MET A 1 10.63 -14.60 -1.43
C MET A 1 9.13 -14.73 -1.26
N GLU A 2 8.46 -13.80 -0.57
CA GLU A 2 7.02 -13.63 -0.74
C GLU A 2 6.81 -12.73 -1.96
N THR A 3 7.11 -13.28 -3.13
CA THR A 3 6.47 -12.77 -4.33
C THR A 3 5.18 -13.57 -4.38
N PRO A 4 4.01 -12.99 -4.04
CA PRO A 4 2.78 -13.66 -4.43
C PRO A 4 2.96 -13.88 -5.93
N LEU A 5 2.85 -15.13 -6.41
CA LEU A 5 2.40 -15.31 -7.79
C LEU A 5 1.23 -14.35 -7.91
N PHE A 6 1.37 -13.27 -8.69
CA PHE A 6 0.29 -12.32 -8.85
C PHE A 6 -0.89 -13.19 -9.24
N ALA A 7 -1.82 -13.39 -8.32
CA ALA A 7 -2.98 -14.21 -8.59
C ALA A 7 -3.62 -13.53 -9.79
N ASP A 8 -3.70 -14.25 -10.90
CA ASP A 8 -4.19 -13.71 -12.17
C ASP A 8 -5.38 -12.79 -11.89
N GLY A 9 -5.27 -11.51 -12.25
CA GLY A 9 -6.30 -10.50 -12.00
C GLY A 9 -5.99 -9.43 -10.95
N LEU A 10 -4.89 -9.50 -10.18
CA LEU A 10 -4.52 -8.38 -9.28
C LEU A 10 -4.24 -7.08 -10.06
N GLU A 11 -3.58 -7.21 -11.22
CA GLU A 11 -3.33 -6.10 -12.15
C GLU A 11 -4.64 -5.52 -12.70
N ALA A 12 -5.61 -6.38 -13.03
CA ALA A 12 -6.94 -5.94 -13.47
C ALA A 12 -7.65 -5.16 -12.36
N GLN A 13 -7.60 -5.65 -11.12
CA GLN A 13 -8.14 -4.92 -9.98
C GLN A 13 -7.44 -3.60 -9.75
N TYR A 14 -6.11 -3.54 -9.83
CA TYR A 14 -5.34 -2.30 -9.72
C TYR A 14 -5.72 -1.30 -10.80
N THR A 15 -5.83 -1.75 -12.05
CA THR A 15 -6.20 -0.91 -13.20
C THR A 15 -7.62 -0.35 -13.06
N GLY A 16 -8.56 -1.14 -12.52
CA GLY A 16 -9.93 -0.71 -12.27
C GLY A 16 -10.19 -0.21 -10.85
N ALA A 17 -9.15 0.07 -10.07
CA ALA A 17 -9.30 0.60 -8.72
C ALA A 17 -9.47 2.11 -8.73
N SER A 18 -10.18 2.62 -7.72
CA SER A 18 -10.24 4.05 -7.43
C SER A 18 -10.00 4.31 -5.95
N VAL A 19 -9.40 5.46 -5.66
CA VAL A 19 -9.26 5.94 -4.27
C VAL A 19 -10.59 6.53 -3.84
N VAL A 20 -11.20 5.94 -2.82
CA VAL A 20 -12.44 6.44 -2.21
C VAL A 20 -12.13 7.54 -1.20
N LYS A 21 -11.11 7.31 -0.36
CA LYS A 21 -10.73 8.22 0.72
C LYS A 21 -9.26 8.04 1.06
N ARG A 22 -8.62 9.12 1.50
CA ARG A 22 -7.31 9.09 2.15
C ARG A 22 -7.38 9.82 3.49
N GLU A 23 -6.73 9.25 4.50
CA GLU A 23 -6.70 9.76 5.88
C GLU A 23 -5.27 9.74 6.39
N ASN A 24 -4.74 10.88 6.83
CA ASN A 24 -3.45 10.95 7.53
C ASN A 24 -3.72 10.87 9.03
N SER A 25 -3.20 9.84 9.70
CA SER A 25 -3.42 9.61 11.13
C SER A 25 -2.35 10.26 12.00
N GLY A 26 -1.33 10.88 11.40
CA GLY A 26 -0.12 11.33 12.07
C GLY A 26 0.90 10.21 12.29
N GLY A 27 0.50 8.94 12.35
CA GLY A 27 1.41 7.79 12.33
C GLY A 27 1.67 7.24 10.92
N GLY A 28 1.04 7.83 9.90
CA GLY A 28 0.97 7.28 8.56
C GLY A 28 -0.30 7.73 7.85
N PHE A 29 -0.73 6.94 6.87
CA PHE A 29 -1.99 7.14 6.17
C PHE A 29 -2.72 5.84 5.87
N PHE A 30 -4.03 5.98 5.69
CA PHE A 30 -4.91 4.96 5.15
C PHE A 30 -5.49 5.44 3.83
N THR A 31 -5.51 4.56 2.83
CA THR A 31 -6.17 4.78 1.54
C THR A 31 -7.21 3.71 1.34
N THR A 32 -8.49 4.08 1.44
CA THR A 32 -9.60 3.17 1.10
C THR A 32 -9.72 3.07 -0.40
N ILE A 33 -9.75 1.84 -0.90
CA ILE A 33 -9.79 1.50 -2.32
C ILE A 33 -11.12 0.84 -2.64
N SER A 34 -11.72 1.20 -3.77
CA SER A 34 -12.80 0.43 -4.39
C SER A 34 -12.33 -0.14 -5.72
N VAL A 35 -12.77 -1.35 -6.05
CA VAL A 35 -12.53 -1.99 -7.34
C VAL A 35 -13.80 -1.89 -8.18
N ALA A 36 -13.67 -1.54 -9.46
CA ALA A 36 -14.79 -1.43 -10.38
C ALA A 36 -15.59 -2.75 -10.47
N ALA A 37 -16.90 -2.62 -10.65
CA ALA A 37 -17.77 -3.76 -10.84
C ALA A 37 -17.38 -4.55 -12.10
N GLY A 38 -17.54 -5.88 -12.06
CA GLY A 38 -17.22 -6.78 -13.17
C GLY A 38 -15.78 -7.28 -13.21
N ILE A 39 -14.89 -6.75 -12.37
CA ILE A 39 -13.55 -7.33 -12.20
C ILE A 39 -13.62 -8.54 -11.28
N SER A 40 -12.93 -9.62 -11.66
CA SER A 40 -12.92 -10.87 -10.90
C SER A 40 -12.20 -10.73 -9.56
N ARG A 41 -12.75 -11.41 -8.54
CA ARG A 41 -12.04 -11.65 -7.28
C ARG A 41 -10.79 -12.50 -7.52
N VAL A 42 -9.77 -12.28 -6.71
CA VAL A 42 -8.53 -13.09 -6.72
C VAL A 42 -8.44 -13.99 -5.50
N SER A 43 -7.77 -15.13 -5.64
CA SER A 43 -7.33 -15.92 -4.48
C SER A 43 -6.01 -15.33 -3.98
N SER A 44 -6.02 -14.70 -2.81
CA SER A 44 -4.87 -13.99 -2.24
C SER A 44 -4.84 -14.14 -0.72
N PRO A 45 -3.66 -14.05 -0.07
CA PRO A 45 -3.57 -13.69 1.34
C PRO A 45 -4.38 -12.43 1.66
N ARG A 46 -4.85 -12.32 2.91
CA ARG A 46 -5.59 -11.14 3.41
C ARG A 46 -4.72 -9.89 3.51
N ILE A 47 -3.41 -10.06 3.57
CA ILE A 47 -2.42 -9.00 3.78
C ILE A 47 -1.28 -9.26 2.81
N LEU A 48 -0.89 -8.23 2.06
CA LEU A 48 0.20 -8.22 1.09
C LEU A 48 1.18 -7.09 1.43
N GLY A 49 2.42 -7.21 0.92
CA GLY A 49 3.40 -6.12 1.00
C GLY A 49 4.08 -5.94 2.36
N GLN A 50 3.99 -6.89 3.29
CA GLN A 50 4.55 -6.76 4.65
C GLN A 50 6.05 -6.42 4.73
N LYS A 51 6.80 -6.59 3.63
CA LYS A 51 8.22 -6.25 3.52
C LYS A 51 8.49 -5.03 2.61
N THR A 52 7.44 -4.38 2.13
CA THR A 52 7.53 -3.19 1.28
C THR A 52 7.81 -1.98 2.16
N SER A 53 8.93 -1.30 1.88
CA SER A 53 9.32 -0.08 2.57
C SER A 53 9.88 0.94 1.58
N ALA A 54 9.82 2.21 1.95
CA ALA A 54 10.38 3.30 1.17
C ALA A 54 11.01 4.36 2.08
N ASP A 55 12.10 4.93 1.61
CA ASP A 55 12.60 6.20 2.13
C ASP A 55 11.66 7.31 1.66
N ILE A 56 11.22 8.15 2.59
CA ILE A 56 10.28 9.24 2.33
C ILE A 56 10.98 10.55 2.70
N GLU A 57 11.05 11.50 1.77
CA GLU A 57 11.62 12.82 2.05
C GLU A 57 10.86 13.48 3.21
N GLY A 58 11.59 13.84 4.27
CA GLY A 58 11.02 14.40 5.50
C GLY A 58 10.78 13.39 6.64
N LEU A 59 11.03 12.08 6.43
CA LEU A 59 11.01 11.07 7.50
C LEU A 59 12.39 10.43 7.66
N GLN A 60 12.92 10.45 8.88
CA GLN A 60 14.25 9.90 9.19
C GLN A 60 14.36 8.40 8.91
N TYR A 61 13.28 7.64 9.17
CA TYR A 61 13.28 6.18 9.10
C TYR A 61 12.40 5.63 7.99
N GLY A 62 11.84 6.49 7.13
CA GLY A 62 10.94 6.09 6.06
C GLY A 62 9.59 5.54 6.52
N MET A 63 8.93 4.81 5.61
CA MET A 63 7.62 4.19 5.82
C MET A 63 7.59 2.74 5.37
N GLY A 64 6.82 1.93 6.08
CA GLY A 64 6.38 0.61 5.62
C GLY A 64 5.00 0.69 4.97
N PHE A 65 4.67 -0.27 4.11
CA PHE A 65 3.41 -0.31 3.38
C PHE A 65 2.75 -1.68 3.49
N VAL A 66 1.44 -1.71 3.70
CA VAL A 66 0.66 -2.95 3.79
C VAL A 66 -0.62 -2.78 3.00
N LEU A 67 -0.91 -3.77 2.15
CA LEU A 67 -2.14 -3.82 1.38
C LEU A 67 -3.07 -4.89 1.96
N PHE A 68 -4.24 -4.47 2.43
CA PHE A 68 -5.28 -5.36 2.92
C PHE A 68 -6.24 -5.73 1.80
N MET A 69 -6.51 -7.03 1.69
CA MET A 69 -7.49 -7.62 0.80
C MET A 69 -8.78 -7.91 1.57
N LYS A 70 -9.93 -7.71 0.92
CA LYS A 70 -11.25 -8.07 1.47
C LYS A 70 -12.02 -8.87 0.43
N ASP A 71 -12.41 -10.09 0.79
CA ASP A 71 -13.20 -10.99 -0.06
C ASP A 71 -12.62 -11.19 -1.48
N GLY A 72 -11.30 -11.17 -1.58
CA GLY A 72 -10.56 -11.31 -2.85
C GLY A 72 -10.41 -10.02 -3.64
N TYR A 73 -10.66 -8.85 -3.04
CA TYR A 73 -10.50 -7.52 -3.66
C TYR A 73 -9.50 -6.63 -2.93
N LEU A 74 -8.83 -5.73 -3.66
CA LEU A 74 -8.11 -4.59 -3.08
C LEU A 74 -9.06 -3.76 -2.21
N ASN A 75 -8.68 -3.45 -0.96
CA ASN A 75 -9.57 -2.76 -0.02
C ASN A 75 -8.92 -1.57 0.71
N LEU A 76 -7.71 -1.74 1.25
CA LEU A 76 -7.07 -0.69 2.04
C LEU A 76 -5.55 -0.76 1.84
N LEU A 77 -4.94 0.37 1.48
CA LEU A 77 -3.49 0.54 1.58
C LEU A 77 -3.19 1.36 2.83
N GLU A 78 -2.41 0.78 3.74
CA GLU A 78 -1.80 1.46 4.85
C GLU A 78 -0.34 1.80 4.50
N GLY A 79 0.06 3.04 4.73
CA GLY A 79 1.47 3.41 4.84
C GLY A 79 1.71 3.89 6.26
N TYR A 80 2.64 3.29 7.00
CA TYR A 80 2.95 3.67 8.37
C TYR A 80 4.39 4.19 8.47
N ALA A 81 4.58 5.29 9.20
CA ALA A 81 5.92 5.77 9.52
C ALA A 81 6.58 4.79 10.48
N ILE A 82 7.83 4.40 10.18
CA ILE A 82 8.59 3.51 11.06
C ILE A 82 8.84 4.19 12.42
N ALA A 83 9.04 5.51 12.40
CA ALA A 83 8.94 6.39 13.55
C ALA A 83 8.66 7.84 13.09
N GLY A 84 8.22 8.69 14.03
CA GLY A 84 7.96 10.11 13.77
C GLY A 84 6.48 10.43 13.55
N ASN A 85 6.21 11.57 12.88
CA ASN A 85 4.85 12.06 12.64
C ASN A 85 4.70 12.53 11.18
N THR A 86 3.63 12.10 10.52
CA THR A 86 3.33 12.41 9.10
C THR A 86 2.40 13.60 8.89
N THR A 87 1.89 14.24 9.95
CA THR A 87 0.85 15.29 9.86
C THR A 87 1.31 16.51 9.06
N ALA A 88 2.60 16.84 9.08
CA ALA A 88 3.18 17.98 8.36
C ALA A 88 3.54 17.67 6.91
N LEU A 89 3.46 16.42 6.47
CA LEU A 89 3.83 16.00 5.12
C LEU A 89 2.64 16.12 4.18
N ASP A 90 2.89 16.67 2.99
CA ASP A 90 2.00 16.46 1.86
C ASP A 90 2.28 15.09 1.22
N LEU A 91 1.57 14.08 1.73
CA LEU A 91 1.68 12.70 1.26
C LEU A 91 1.19 12.50 -0.18
N THR A 92 0.62 13.52 -0.83
CA THR A 92 0.19 13.45 -2.22
C THR A 92 1.31 13.81 -3.21
N SER A 93 2.35 14.52 -2.74
CA SER A 93 3.44 15.01 -3.59
C SER A 93 4.84 14.71 -3.05
N VAL A 94 4.94 13.94 -1.96
CA VAL A 94 6.21 13.59 -1.34
C VAL A 94 7.09 12.74 -2.26
N LYS A 95 8.39 13.03 -2.27
CA LYS A 95 9.37 12.18 -2.98
C LYS A 95 9.68 10.95 -2.16
N PHE A 96 9.79 9.82 -2.83
CA PHE A 96 10.11 8.55 -2.19
C PHE A 96 11.03 7.69 -3.05
N THR A 97 11.75 6.80 -2.39
CA THR A 97 12.57 5.75 -3.01
C THR A 97 12.19 4.41 -2.41
N LEU A 98 11.79 3.45 -3.25
CA LEU A 98 11.50 2.09 -2.79
C LEU A 98 12.79 1.40 -2.33
N ILE A 99 12.78 0.90 -1.11
CA ILE A 99 13.88 0.11 -0.57
C ILE A 99 13.66 -1.32 -1.04
N HIS A 100 14.52 -1.79 -1.94
CA HIS A 100 14.60 -3.20 -2.23
C HIS A 100 15.49 -3.82 -1.15
N SER A 101 14.98 -4.76 -0.37
CA SER A 101 15.85 -5.63 0.41
C SER A 101 16.77 -6.32 -0.58
N ALA A 102 18.08 -6.06 -0.52
CA ALA A 102 19.05 -6.96 -1.11
C ALA A 102 18.81 -8.32 -0.46
N ASP A 103 18.64 -9.36 -1.28
CA ASP A 103 18.48 -10.73 -0.81
C ASP A 103 19.64 -11.04 0.16
N GLY A 104 19.31 -11.25 1.44
CA GLY A 104 20.23 -11.77 2.44
C GLY A 104 20.31 -13.29 2.37
#